data_AF-A0A3E0P2Z1-F1
#
_entry.id   AF-A0A3E0P2Z1-F1
#
_cell.length_a   1.000
_cell.length_b   1.000
_cell.length_c   1.000
_cell.angle_alpha   90.00
_cell.angle_beta   90.00
_cell.angle_gamma   90.00
#
_symmetry.space_group_name_H-M   'P 1'
#
loop_
_entity.id
_entity.type
_entity.pdbx_description
1 polymer ?
#
loop_
_entity_poly.entity_id
_entity_poly.type
_entity_poly.pdbx_seq_one_letter_code
_entity_poly.pdbx_strand_id
1 'polypeptide(L)'
;IGEDGTAELFAEGIGGPTGIVALEDGTVFVEAYNTGIIHRITPDGTMTDWAEHPEFDGINGMTIGPDGTIYVANHRDGGLFSVTQEGEVTKLHEFPWQTSHVAYLDGSLFVTSRGIFVVYRYDVETGEVEIVAGNTQPGDADGRGLESSFGRPNAITVGPDGALYFNHADGPNNNPVHIRRIIHQP
;
A
#
# COMPACT_ATOMS: atom_id res chain seq x y z
N ILE A 1 -18.70 14.62 -5.99
CA ILE A 1 -17.94 15.78 -6.52
C ILE A 1 -18.98 16.82 -6.91
N GLY A 2 -18.90 18.05 -6.38
CA GLY A 2 -19.79 19.13 -6.83
C GLY A 2 -19.64 19.35 -8.33
N GLU A 3 -20.68 19.88 -9.00
CA GLU A 3 -20.66 20.06 -10.46
C GLU A 3 -19.53 20.97 -10.96
N ASP A 4 -18.93 21.77 -10.08
CA ASP A 4 -17.86 22.70 -10.36
C ASP A 4 -16.44 22.16 -10.09
N GLY A 5 -16.33 21.00 -9.44
CA GLY A 5 -15.02 20.41 -9.09
C GLY A 5 -14.18 21.27 -8.14
N THR A 6 -14.81 22.10 -7.30
CA THR A 6 -14.09 22.95 -6.34
C THR A 6 -13.25 22.11 -5.38
N ALA A 7 -12.00 22.53 -5.18
CA ALA A 7 -11.07 21.96 -4.21
C ALA A 7 -10.76 22.98 -3.11
N GLU A 8 -10.69 22.54 -1.86
CA GLU A 8 -10.36 23.38 -0.70
C GLU A 8 -9.25 22.74 0.14
N LEU A 9 -8.60 23.56 0.96
CA LEU A 9 -7.64 23.06 1.94
C LEU A 9 -8.40 22.33 3.05
N PHE A 10 -8.15 21.02 3.21
CA PHE A 10 -8.77 20.20 4.24
C PHE A 10 -7.88 20.03 5.49
N ALA A 11 -6.58 19.81 5.30
CA ALA A 11 -5.58 19.72 6.36
C ALA A 11 -4.17 20.02 5.81
N GLU A 12 -3.26 20.48 6.67
CA GLU A 12 -1.86 20.78 6.34
C GLU A 12 -0.89 20.37 7.45
N GLY A 13 0.42 20.49 7.19
CA GLY A 13 1.46 20.19 8.18
C GLY A 13 1.93 18.74 8.23
N ILE A 14 1.45 17.89 7.32
CA ILE A 14 1.83 16.47 7.25
C ILE A 14 3.22 16.32 6.60
N GLY A 15 4.15 15.67 7.31
CA GLY A 15 5.53 15.49 6.89
C GLY A 15 5.71 14.40 5.84
N GLY A 16 5.64 14.76 4.55
CA GLY A 16 5.85 13.82 3.45
C GLY A 16 4.73 12.79 3.33
N PRO A 17 3.48 13.21 3.03
CA PRO A 17 2.37 12.28 2.88
C PRO A 17 2.56 11.37 1.65
N THR A 18 2.36 10.07 1.82
CA THR A 18 2.53 9.06 0.75
C THR A 18 1.27 8.26 0.45
N GLY A 19 0.46 7.98 1.46
CA GLY A 19 -0.75 7.17 1.35
C GLY A 19 -1.91 7.77 2.13
N ILE A 20 -3.13 7.54 1.64
CA ILE A 20 -4.37 8.00 2.26
C ILE A 20 -5.44 6.93 2.11
N VAL A 21 -6.22 6.71 3.17
CA VAL A 21 -7.44 5.89 3.15
C VAL A 21 -8.60 6.70 3.72
N ALA A 22 -9.79 6.53 3.16
CA ALA A 22 -11.00 7.20 3.60
C ALA A 22 -12.02 6.16 4.12
N LEU A 23 -12.66 6.48 5.23
CA LEU A 23 -13.79 5.73 5.76
C LEU A 23 -15.12 6.28 5.21
N GLU A 24 -16.18 5.47 5.33
CA GLU A 24 -17.54 5.88 4.94
C GLU A 24 -18.07 7.06 5.76
N ASP A 25 -17.60 7.24 7.00
CA ASP A 25 -17.99 8.36 7.86
C ASP A 25 -17.30 9.69 7.50
N GLY A 26 -16.41 9.69 6.51
CA GLY A 26 -15.63 10.84 6.05
C GLY A 26 -14.32 11.07 6.81
N THR A 27 -14.00 10.24 7.80
CA THR A 27 -12.67 10.21 8.42
C THR A 27 -11.65 9.77 7.37
N VAL A 28 -10.51 10.46 7.31
CA VAL A 28 -9.36 10.02 6.49
C VAL A 28 -8.16 9.74 7.38
N PHE A 29 -7.39 8.74 7.00
CA PHE A 29 -6.09 8.46 7.59
C PHE A 29 -5.01 8.74 6.57
N VAL A 30 -3.97 9.44 6.99
CA VAL A 30 -2.85 9.84 6.13
C VAL A 30 -1.56 9.41 6.81
N GLU A 31 -0.75 8.63 6.12
CA GLU A 31 0.59 8.27 6.59
C GLU A 31 1.59 9.37 6.25
N ALA A 32 2.55 9.60 7.15
CA ALA A 32 3.62 10.56 6.99
C ALA A 32 4.98 9.84 6.91
N TYR A 33 5.51 9.73 5.69
CA TYR A 33 6.75 9.00 5.41
C TYR A 33 7.95 9.52 6.21
N ASN A 34 8.03 10.82 6.45
CA ASN A 34 9.19 11.42 7.12
C ASN A 34 9.15 11.27 8.65
N THR A 35 7.96 11.13 9.24
CA THR A 35 7.78 11.10 10.70
C THR A 35 7.42 9.71 11.22
N GLY A 36 6.92 8.81 10.38
CA GLY A 36 6.43 7.51 10.82
C GLY A 36 5.13 7.61 11.62
N ILE A 37 4.33 8.67 11.39
CA ILE A 37 3.05 8.88 12.07
C ILE A 37 1.92 8.61 11.07
N ILE A 38 0.86 7.95 11.52
CA ILE A 38 -0.42 7.92 10.84
C ILE A 38 -1.32 8.96 11.49
N HIS A 39 -1.71 9.97 10.73
CA HIS A 39 -2.64 10.99 11.17
C HIS A 39 -4.07 10.56 10.88
N ARG A 40 -4.97 10.79 11.83
CA ARG A 40 -6.42 10.72 11.63
C ARG A 40 -6.95 12.13 11.45
N ILE A 41 -7.79 12.33 10.45
CA ILE A 41 -8.42 13.62 10.14
C ILE A 41 -9.93 13.40 10.07
N THR A 42 -10.66 14.05 10.96
CA THR A 42 -12.13 13.97 11.02
C THR A 42 -12.78 14.77 9.87
N PRO A 43 -14.07 14.55 9.57
CA PRO A 43 -14.77 15.25 8.48
C PRO A 43 -14.79 16.79 8.59
N ASP A 44 -14.54 17.34 9.78
CA ASP A 44 -14.43 18.77 10.04
C ASP A 44 -13.00 19.33 9.87
N GLY A 45 -12.04 18.49 9.45
CA GLY A 45 -10.65 18.85 9.24
C GLY A 45 -9.76 18.77 10.50
N THR A 46 -10.29 18.32 11.65
CA THR A 46 -9.48 18.16 12.86
C THR A 46 -8.50 17.00 12.70
N MET A 47 -7.20 17.30 12.75
CA MET A 47 -6.12 16.32 12.61
C MET A 47 -5.50 15.94 13.97
N THR A 48 -5.26 14.65 14.18
CA THR A 48 -4.55 14.10 15.35
C THR A 48 -3.52 13.07 14.93
N ASP A 49 -2.41 12.99 15.67
CA ASP A 49 -1.50 11.84 15.60
C ASP A 49 -2.22 10.64 16.19
N TRP A 50 -2.54 9.66 15.34
CA TRP A 50 -3.47 8.58 15.68
C TRP A 50 -2.76 7.27 15.97
N ALA A 51 -1.75 6.92 15.18
CA ALA A 51 -0.93 5.74 15.41
C ALA A 51 0.54 6.03 15.13
N GLU A 52 1.39 5.46 15.98
CA GLU A 52 2.85 5.49 15.90
C GLU A 52 3.39 4.14 16.35
N HIS A 53 4.55 3.75 15.83
CA HIS A 53 5.21 2.51 16.21
C HIS A 53 6.73 2.69 16.10
N PRO A 54 7.54 2.08 16.98
CA PRO A 54 9.00 2.22 16.93
C PRO A 54 9.64 1.76 15.61
N GLU A 55 8.96 0.89 14.87
CA GLU A 55 9.41 0.38 13.57
C GLU A 55 8.83 1.16 12.37
N PHE A 56 7.99 2.18 12.59
CA PHE A 56 7.53 3.03 11.49
C PHE A 56 8.67 3.95 11.02
N ASP A 57 9.36 3.51 9.96
CA ASP A 57 10.44 4.24 9.31
C ASP A 57 10.22 4.20 7.79
N GLY A 58 9.56 5.25 7.29
CA GLY A 58 9.19 5.34 5.88
C GLY A 58 8.02 4.45 5.48
N ILE A 59 6.94 4.45 6.28
CA ILE A 59 5.63 3.92 5.88
C ILE A 59 5.18 4.54 4.56
N ASN A 60 4.73 3.69 3.63
CA ASN A 60 4.50 4.06 2.23
C ASN A 60 3.52 3.09 1.55
N GLY A 61 2.28 3.12 2.03
CA GLY A 61 1.13 2.44 1.45
C GLY A 61 0.17 1.99 2.54
N MET A 62 -1.10 2.36 2.40
CA MET A 62 -2.18 1.92 3.27
C MET A 62 -3.36 1.37 2.50
N THR A 63 -4.02 0.36 3.05
CA THR A 63 -5.32 -0.15 2.59
C THR A 63 -6.19 -0.46 3.80
N ILE A 64 -7.50 -0.48 3.62
CA ILE A 64 -8.47 -0.83 4.65
C ILE A 64 -9.09 -2.20 4.38
N GLY A 65 -9.22 -3.01 5.43
CA GLY A 65 -9.95 -4.28 5.43
C GLY A 65 -11.46 -4.09 5.71
N PRO A 66 -12.28 -5.13 5.50
CA PRO A 66 -13.73 -5.07 5.64
C PRO A 66 -14.21 -4.84 7.08
N ASP A 67 -13.35 -5.10 8.07
CA ASP A 67 -13.59 -4.86 9.50
C ASP A 67 -13.13 -3.46 9.96
N GLY A 68 -12.59 -2.65 9.03
CA GLY A 68 -12.01 -1.35 9.32
C GLY A 68 -10.53 -1.41 9.72
N THR A 69 -9.89 -2.57 9.83
CA THR A 69 -8.45 -2.65 10.10
C THR A 69 -7.67 -2.01 8.97
N ILE A 70 -6.73 -1.11 9.30
CA ILE A 70 -5.83 -0.50 8.31
C ILE A 70 -4.56 -1.32 8.23
N TYR A 71 -4.17 -1.71 7.03
CA TYR A 71 -2.90 -2.40 6.78
C TYR A 71 -1.90 -1.44 6.17
N VAL A 72 -0.68 -1.49 6.67
CA VAL A 72 0.38 -0.51 6.39
C VAL A 72 1.63 -1.24 5.89
N ALA A 73 2.17 -0.79 4.77
CA ALA A 73 3.46 -1.25 4.26
C ALA A 73 4.56 -0.25 4.64
N ASN A 74 5.68 -0.78 5.16
CA ASN A 74 6.83 0.00 5.59
C ASN A 74 7.95 -0.12 4.55
N HIS A 75 8.12 0.90 3.73
CA HIS A 75 8.90 0.81 2.49
C HIS A 75 10.39 0.59 2.71
N ARG A 76 10.98 1.08 3.80
CA ARG A 76 12.44 1.02 3.97
C ARG A 76 12.93 -0.38 4.34
N ASP A 77 12.20 -1.06 5.21
CA ASP A 77 12.62 -2.34 5.81
C ASP A 77 11.75 -3.54 5.37
N GLY A 78 10.62 -3.29 4.69
CA GLY A 78 9.72 -4.34 4.22
C GLY A 78 8.70 -4.78 5.27
N GLY A 79 8.55 -4.06 6.37
CA GLY A 79 7.55 -4.35 7.40
C GLY A 79 6.11 -4.28 6.86
N LEU A 80 5.26 -5.16 7.37
CA LEU A 80 3.81 -5.17 7.13
C LEU A 80 3.11 -5.14 8.48
N PHE A 81 2.17 -4.21 8.64
CA PHE A 81 1.49 -3.97 9.92
C PHE A 81 -0.03 -3.93 9.73
N SER A 82 -0.76 -4.28 10.79
CA SER A 82 -2.16 -3.90 10.97
C SER A 82 -2.27 -2.80 12.03
N VAL A 83 -3.28 -1.96 11.88
CA VAL A 83 -3.66 -0.93 12.85
C VAL A 83 -5.17 -1.01 13.06
N THR A 84 -5.59 -1.26 14.30
CA THR A 84 -7.01 -1.27 14.68
C THR A 84 -7.58 0.15 14.65
N GLN A 85 -8.91 0.30 14.68
CA GLN A 85 -9.55 1.63 14.72
C GLN A 85 -9.19 2.44 15.99
N GLU A 86 -8.79 1.76 17.06
CA GLU A 86 -8.28 2.33 18.30
C GLU A 86 -6.81 2.79 18.21
N GLY A 87 -6.13 2.55 17.09
CA GLY A 87 -4.73 2.93 16.88
C GLY A 87 -3.72 1.89 17.38
N GLU A 88 -4.16 0.66 17.69
CA GLU A 88 -3.25 -0.41 18.13
C GLU A 88 -2.52 -1.00 16.92
N VAL A 89 -1.19 -0.89 16.92
CA VAL A 89 -0.33 -1.37 15.84
C VAL A 89 0.19 -2.78 16.15
N THR A 90 0.07 -3.70 15.20
CA THR A 90 0.66 -5.05 15.25
C THR A 90 1.51 -5.31 14.00
N LYS A 91 2.74 -5.79 14.17
CA LYS A 91 3.57 -6.29 13.06
C LYS A 91 3.08 -7.66 12.62
N LEU A 92 2.72 -7.78 11.35
CA LEU A 92 2.22 -8.99 10.72
C LEU A 92 3.33 -9.81 10.06
N HIS A 93 4.24 -9.12 9.37
CA HIS A 93 5.33 -9.74 8.62
C HIS A 93 6.49 -8.77 8.37
N GLU A 94 7.62 -9.31 7.93
CA GLU A 94 8.76 -8.55 7.41
C GLU A 94 9.23 -9.20 6.10
N PHE A 95 9.01 -8.49 4.99
CA PHE A 95 9.47 -8.94 3.68
C PHE A 95 10.96 -8.62 3.47
N PRO A 96 11.65 -9.37 2.60
CA PRO A 96 12.99 -8.99 2.17
C PRO A 96 13.01 -7.64 1.46
N TRP A 97 13.82 -6.71 1.97
CA TRP A 97 14.10 -5.42 1.35
C TRP A 97 12.86 -4.53 1.17
N GLN A 98 12.99 -3.51 0.32
CA GLN A 98 12.01 -2.45 0.17
C GLN A 98 10.68 -2.95 -0.42
N THR A 99 9.58 -2.75 0.31
CA THR A 99 8.21 -2.86 -0.20
C THR A 99 7.74 -1.52 -0.77
N SER A 100 6.52 -1.44 -1.28
CA SER A 100 5.84 -0.20 -1.63
C SER A 100 4.37 -0.33 -1.20
N HIS A 101 3.38 -0.08 -2.06
CA HIS A 101 1.99 -0.11 -1.61
C HIS A 101 1.46 -1.53 -1.35
N VAL A 102 0.37 -1.57 -0.57
CA VAL A 102 -0.43 -2.74 -0.24
C VAL A 102 -1.88 -2.55 -0.72
N ALA A 103 -2.52 -3.63 -1.15
CA ALA A 103 -3.95 -3.69 -1.43
C ALA A 103 -4.58 -4.89 -0.70
N TYR A 104 -5.81 -4.73 -0.20
CA TYR A 104 -6.57 -5.83 0.40
C TYR A 104 -7.52 -6.44 -0.65
N LEU A 105 -7.56 -7.77 -0.74
CA LEU A 105 -8.53 -8.51 -1.55
C LEU A 105 -8.76 -9.90 -0.94
N ASP A 106 -10.02 -10.23 -0.68
CA ASP A 106 -10.49 -11.58 -0.30
C ASP A 106 -9.67 -12.25 0.83
N GLY A 107 -9.47 -11.53 1.95
CA GLY A 107 -8.73 -12.06 3.10
C GLY A 107 -7.21 -12.04 2.95
N SER A 108 -6.70 -11.49 1.85
CA SER A 108 -5.27 -11.38 1.56
C SER A 108 -4.81 -9.94 1.37
N LEU A 109 -3.54 -9.70 1.67
CA LEU A 109 -2.82 -8.48 1.38
C LEU A 109 -1.87 -8.71 0.21
N PHE A 110 -1.95 -7.85 -0.79
CA PHE A 110 -1.08 -7.88 -1.96
C PHE A 110 -0.09 -6.73 -1.86
N VAL A 111 1.19 -7.06 -1.70
CA VAL A 111 2.25 -6.08 -1.41
C VAL A 111 3.23 -6.06 -2.56
N THR A 112 3.45 -4.89 -3.13
CA THR A 112 4.50 -4.71 -4.14
C THR A 112 5.87 -4.65 -3.47
N SER A 113 6.85 -5.34 -4.05
CA SER A 113 8.25 -5.27 -3.63
C SER A 113 9.08 -4.54 -4.67
N ARG A 114 9.56 -3.36 -4.29
CA ARG A 114 10.49 -2.58 -5.10
C ARG A 114 11.91 -3.12 -5.03
N GLY A 115 12.30 -3.67 -3.87
CA GLY A 115 13.64 -4.17 -3.61
C GLY A 115 13.96 -5.45 -4.38
N ILE A 116 12.94 -6.30 -4.61
CA ILE A 116 13.12 -7.56 -5.31
C ILE A 116 12.14 -7.79 -6.46
N PHE A 117 11.42 -6.77 -6.95
CA PHE A 117 10.73 -6.82 -8.25
C PHE A 117 9.56 -7.82 -8.36
N VAL A 118 8.81 -8.03 -7.27
CA VAL A 118 7.67 -8.96 -7.22
C VAL A 118 6.43 -8.34 -6.63
N VAL A 119 5.31 -9.06 -6.72
CA VAL A 119 4.10 -8.85 -5.92
C VAL A 119 3.93 -10.06 -4.99
N TYR A 120 3.88 -9.79 -3.69
CA TYR A 120 3.58 -10.79 -2.66
C TYR A 120 2.07 -10.91 -2.44
N ARG A 121 1.62 -12.09 -2.01
CA ARG A 121 0.38 -12.28 -1.26
C ARG A 121 0.71 -12.68 0.17
N TYR A 122 0.09 -12.03 1.13
CA TYR A 122 0.08 -12.39 2.55
C TYR A 122 -1.35 -12.75 2.94
N ASP A 123 -1.57 -13.95 3.45
CA ASP A 123 -2.87 -14.39 3.94
C ASP A 123 -3.09 -13.90 5.38
N VAL A 124 -4.17 -13.15 5.62
CA VAL A 124 -4.40 -12.47 6.91
C VAL A 124 -4.70 -13.44 8.05
N GLU A 125 -5.32 -14.59 7.76
CA GLU A 125 -5.72 -15.57 8.77
C GLU A 125 -4.55 -16.47 9.18
N THR A 126 -3.80 -16.96 8.19
CA THR A 126 -2.76 -17.97 8.38
C THR A 126 -1.36 -17.37 8.51
N GLY A 127 -1.15 -16.14 8.02
CA GLY A 127 0.16 -15.51 7.92
C GLY A 127 1.04 -16.10 6.81
N GLU A 128 0.50 -16.95 5.94
CA GLU A 128 1.23 -17.52 4.82
C GLU A 128 1.60 -16.46 3.77
N VAL A 129 2.81 -16.57 3.22
CA VAL A 129 3.34 -15.64 2.21
C VAL A 129 3.76 -16.38 0.96
N GLU A 130 3.39 -15.85 -0.20
CA GLU A 130 3.90 -16.30 -1.49
C GLU A 130 4.16 -15.16 -2.48
N ILE A 131 4.97 -15.44 -3.51
CA ILE A 131 5.13 -14.55 -4.66
C ILE A 131 4.09 -14.93 -5.70
N VAL A 132 3.17 -14.00 -6.02
CA VAL A 132 2.11 -14.23 -6.99
C VAL A 132 2.45 -13.74 -8.40
N ALA A 133 3.42 -12.82 -8.52
CA ALA A 133 3.91 -12.35 -9.81
C ALA A 133 5.33 -11.77 -9.70
N GLY A 134 6.12 -11.91 -10.77
CA GLY A 134 7.50 -11.41 -10.83
C GLY A 134 8.51 -12.49 -10.46
N ASN A 135 9.72 -12.37 -10.99
CA ASN A 135 10.73 -13.44 -10.95
C ASN A 135 12.03 -13.04 -10.25
N THR A 136 11.99 -12.00 -9.42
CA THR A 136 13.15 -11.44 -8.69
C THR A 136 14.24 -10.80 -9.54
N GLN A 137 14.07 -10.75 -10.86
CA GLN A 137 14.96 -10.06 -11.78
C GLN A 137 14.26 -8.81 -12.33
N PRO A 138 14.99 -7.69 -12.49
CA PRO A 138 14.42 -6.52 -13.12
C PRO A 138 14.08 -6.84 -14.58
N GLY A 139 12.92 -6.41 -15.04
CA GLY A 139 12.50 -6.61 -16.42
C GLY A 139 11.11 -6.06 -16.72
N ASP A 140 10.64 -6.32 -17.94
CA ASP A 140 9.33 -5.85 -18.39
C ASP A 140 8.63 -6.92 -19.24
N ALA A 141 8.62 -8.16 -18.73
CA ALA A 141 8.01 -9.28 -19.41
C ALA A 141 6.65 -9.62 -18.81
N ASP A 142 5.66 -9.80 -19.68
CA ASP A 142 4.41 -10.47 -19.33
C ASP A 142 4.66 -11.97 -19.13
N GLY A 143 3.82 -12.61 -18.32
CA GLY A 143 3.91 -14.04 -18.05
C GLY A 143 2.99 -14.44 -16.89
N ARG A 144 2.79 -15.75 -16.69
CA ARG A 144 2.04 -16.24 -15.55
C ARG A 144 2.95 -16.33 -14.33
N GLY A 145 2.59 -15.63 -13.25
CA GLY A 145 3.28 -15.72 -11.96
C GLY A 145 4.78 -15.40 -12.08
N LEU A 146 5.63 -16.40 -11.84
CA LEU A 146 7.09 -16.26 -11.90
C LEU A 146 7.67 -16.19 -13.33
N GLU A 147 6.83 -16.28 -14.37
CA GLU A 147 7.25 -16.05 -15.76
C GLU A 147 7.33 -14.56 -16.09
N SER A 148 6.64 -13.69 -15.34
CA SER A 148 6.68 -12.24 -15.53
C SER A 148 7.88 -11.60 -14.84
N SER A 149 8.27 -10.40 -15.28
CA SER A 149 9.32 -9.59 -14.64
C SER A 149 8.95 -8.11 -14.65
N PHE A 150 9.40 -7.39 -13.62
CA PHE A 150 9.04 -5.98 -13.39
C PHE A 150 10.29 -5.16 -13.03
N GLY A 151 10.26 -3.86 -13.29
CA GLY A 151 11.37 -2.95 -12.99
C GLY A 151 11.37 -2.49 -11.55
N ARG A 152 10.37 -1.72 -11.13
CA ARG A 152 10.20 -1.20 -9.77
C ARG A 152 8.71 -1.08 -9.44
N PRO A 153 8.05 -2.18 -9.08
CA PRO A 153 6.65 -2.16 -8.65
C PRO A 153 6.42 -1.12 -7.54
N ASN A 154 5.30 -0.39 -7.60
CA ASN A 154 4.99 0.66 -6.63
C ASN A 154 3.51 0.66 -6.20
N ALA A 155 2.65 1.51 -6.76
CA ALA A 155 1.25 1.55 -6.36
C ALA A 155 0.53 0.29 -6.85
N ILE A 156 -0.35 -0.25 -6.01
CA ILE A 156 -1.21 -1.39 -6.33
C ILE A 156 -2.64 -1.09 -5.85
N THR A 157 -3.64 -1.54 -6.62
CA THR A 157 -5.05 -1.38 -6.28
C THR A 157 -5.88 -2.53 -6.86
N VAL A 158 -7.05 -2.77 -6.28
CA VAL A 158 -8.03 -3.74 -6.80
C VAL A 158 -8.99 -3.02 -7.73
N GLY A 159 -9.14 -3.55 -8.94
CA GLY A 159 -10.14 -3.05 -9.90
C GLY A 159 -11.52 -3.67 -9.68
N PRO A 160 -12.56 -3.08 -10.28
CA PRO A 160 -13.94 -3.58 -10.17
C PRO A 160 -14.15 -4.97 -10.79
N ASP A 161 -13.19 -5.45 -11.60
CA ASP A 161 -13.17 -6.80 -12.16
C ASP A 161 -12.48 -7.82 -11.24
N GLY A 162 -12.13 -7.43 -10.02
CA GLY A 162 -11.43 -8.27 -9.04
C GLY A 162 -9.94 -8.46 -9.36
N ALA A 163 -9.41 -7.84 -10.40
CA ALA A 163 -7.99 -7.93 -10.73
C ALA A 163 -7.16 -6.90 -9.96
N LEU A 164 -5.91 -7.23 -9.68
CA LEU A 164 -4.95 -6.27 -9.13
C LEU A 164 -4.34 -5.49 -10.28
N TYR A 165 -4.27 -4.16 -10.15
CA TYR A 165 -3.59 -3.26 -11.06
C TYR A 165 -2.45 -2.60 -10.32
N PHE A 166 -1.27 -2.60 -10.91
CA PHE A 166 -0.11 -1.95 -10.31
C PHE A 166 0.75 -1.28 -11.36
N ASN A 167 1.42 -0.22 -10.95
CA ASN A 167 2.44 0.40 -11.78
C ASN A 167 3.81 -0.17 -11.42
N HIS A 168 4.69 -0.24 -12.41
CA HIS A 168 6.12 -0.49 -12.18
C HIS A 168 6.94 0.42 -13.10
N ALA A 169 8.17 0.71 -12.72
CA ALA A 169 9.01 1.63 -13.48
C ALA A 169 10.38 1.06 -13.82
N ASP A 170 10.79 1.26 -15.06
CA ASP A 170 12.10 0.87 -15.58
C ASP A 170 13.06 2.07 -15.57
N GLY A 171 14.37 1.82 -15.73
CA GLY A 171 15.34 2.88 -16.01
C GLY A 171 15.62 3.89 -14.88
N PRO A 172 16.46 4.92 -15.14
CA PRO A 172 16.71 6.00 -14.18
C PRO A 172 15.46 6.89 -14.00
N ASN A 173 15.30 7.47 -12.81
CA ASN A 173 14.18 8.37 -12.47
C ASN A 173 12.77 7.76 -12.57
N ASN A 174 12.64 6.42 -12.48
CA ASN A 174 11.36 5.70 -12.59
C ASN A 174 10.65 5.95 -13.95
N ASN A 175 11.36 5.79 -15.06
CA ASN A 175 10.83 6.03 -16.42
C ASN A 175 11.51 5.11 -17.46
N PRO A 176 10.75 4.38 -18.31
CA PRO A 176 9.29 4.37 -18.48
C PRO A 176 8.51 3.76 -17.32
N VAL A 177 7.24 4.16 -17.16
CA VAL A 177 6.28 3.55 -16.24
C VAL A 177 5.33 2.67 -17.04
N HIS A 178 5.10 1.47 -16.57
CA HIS A 178 4.18 0.49 -17.13
C HIS A 178 3.08 0.17 -16.12
N ILE A 179 1.85 -0.04 -16.60
CA ILE A 179 0.74 -0.56 -15.79
C ILE A 179 0.56 -2.03 -16.13
N ARG A 180 0.53 -2.88 -15.12
CA ARG A 180 0.32 -4.31 -15.22
C ARG A 180 -0.92 -4.71 -14.43
N ARG A 181 -1.50 -5.84 -14.82
CA ARG A 181 -2.67 -6.42 -14.18
C ARG A 181 -2.41 -7.89 -13.83
N ILE A 182 -2.77 -8.31 -12.63
CA ILE A 182 -2.80 -9.71 -12.19
C ILE A 182 -4.26 -10.12 -12.10
N ILE A 183 -4.65 -11.14 -12.86
CA ILE A 183 -6.01 -11.69 -12.81
C ILE A 183 -6.11 -12.57 -11.57
N HIS A 184 -6.89 -12.12 -10.59
CA HIS A 184 -7.28 -12.97 -9.46
C HIS A 184 -8.34 -13.97 -9.98
N GLN A 185 -8.09 -15.27 -9.79
CA GLN A 185 -9.10 -16.30 -9.99
C GLN A 185 -9.47 -16.82 -8.59
N PRO A 186 -10.75 -16.71 -8.18
CA PRO A 186 -11.22 -17.21 -6.89
C PRO A 186 -11.14 -18.73 -6.79
#